data_AF-A0A1I4ZS96-F1
#
_entry.id   AF-A0A1I4ZS96-F1
#
_cell.length_a   1.000
_cell.length_b   1.000
_cell.length_c   1.000
_cell.angle_alpha   90.00
_cell.angle_beta   90.00
_cell.angle_gamma   90.00
#
_symmetry.space_group_name_H-M   'P 1'
#
loop_
_entity.id
_entity.type
_entity.pdbx_description
1 polymer ?
#
loop_
_entity_poly.entity_id
_entity_poly.type
_entity_poly.pdbx_seq_one_letter_code
_entity_poly.pdbx_strand_id
1 'polypeptide(L)'
;MKRIVAHVFGDRSRKTLKKLWALLSPFDIQFYCTDNYAVYDCLPEEKHLTGKALTQRIERTNLTLRIRIKRLNRKTIGYSKSEVMHDK
;
A
#
# COMPACT_ATOMS: atom_id res chain seq x y z
N MET A 1 -19.21 -5.94 2.64
CA MET A 1 -18.69 -4.94 1.67
C MET A 1 -17.28 -4.51 2.09
N LYS A 2 -16.33 -4.38 1.15
CA LYS A 2 -14.95 -3.92 1.47
C LYS A 2 -14.93 -2.40 1.40
N ARG A 3 -14.58 -1.71 2.48
CA ARG A 3 -14.50 -0.23 2.52
C ARG A 3 -13.05 0.20 2.62
N ILE A 4 -12.63 1.07 1.71
CA ILE A 4 -11.37 1.82 1.82
C ILE A 4 -11.73 3.16 2.46
N VAL A 5 -11.09 3.49 3.58
CA VAL A 5 -11.39 4.69 4.37
C VAL A 5 -10.53 5.88 3.96
N ALA A 6 -9.30 5.63 3.50
CA ALA A 6 -8.36 6.65 3.04
C ALA A 6 -7.39 6.06 2.01
N HIS A 7 -6.90 6.90 1.10
CA HIS A 7 -5.85 6.59 0.15
C HIS A 7 -5.06 7.85 -0.19
N VAL A 8 -3.75 7.70 -0.41
CA VAL A 8 -2.87 8.79 -0.82
C VAL A 8 -1.96 8.31 -1.94
N PHE A 9 -1.86 9.11 -3.01
CA PHE A 9 -0.84 8.93 -4.04
C PHE A 9 0.48 9.56 -3.60
N GLY A 10 1.58 8.82 -3.77
CA GLY A 10 2.91 9.29 -3.46
C GLY A 10 3.94 8.18 -3.54
N ASP A 11 5.15 8.54 -3.14
CA ASP A 11 6.27 7.62 -2.97
C ASP A 11 6.18 6.88 -1.62
N ARG A 12 7.21 6.09 -1.32
CA ARG A 12 7.35 5.41 -0.03
C ARG A 12 7.96 6.31 1.05
N SER A 13 7.84 7.63 0.95
CA SER A 13 8.45 8.54 1.93
C SER A 13 7.59 8.71 3.18
N ARG A 14 8.24 9.15 4.27
CA ARG A 14 7.57 9.60 5.49
C ARG A 14 6.60 10.76 5.23
N LYS A 15 6.86 11.62 4.23
CA LYS A 15 5.96 12.72 3.86
C LYS A 15 4.62 12.18 3.35
N THR A 16 4.66 11.15 2.51
CA THR A 16 3.46 10.48 2.00
C THR A 16 2.70 9.77 3.12
N LEU A 17 3.42 9.11 4.05
CA LEU A 17 2.80 8.49 5.22
C LEU A 17 2.08 9.51 6.10
N LYS A 18 2.69 10.67 6.39
CA LYS A 18 2.05 11.74 7.19
C LYS A 18 0.73 12.22 6.59
N LYS A 19 0.65 12.34 5.26
CA LYS A 19 -0.60 12.69 4.56
C LYS A 19 -1.67 11.62 4.79
N LEU A 20 -1.30 10.34 4.68
CA LEU A 20 -2.24 9.24 4.94
C LEU A 20 -2.70 9.25 6.39
N TRP A 21 -1.77 9.48 7.32
CA TRP A 21 -2.09 9.52 8.75
C TRP A 21 -3.04 10.67 9.11
N ALA A 22 -2.86 11.85 8.51
CA ALA A 22 -3.79 12.96 8.69
C ALA A 22 -5.23 12.63 8.22
N LEU A 23 -5.39 11.83 7.16
CA LEU A 23 -6.72 11.35 6.72
C LEU A 23 -7.31 10.30 7.66
N LEU A 24 -6.46 9.59 8.40
CA LEU A 24 -6.87 8.56 9.34
C LEU A 24 -7.16 9.11 10.75
N SER A 25 -6.79 10.36 11.04
CA SER A 25 -6.98 10.97 12.37
C SER A 25 -8.42 10.98 12.89
N PRO A 26 -9.49 11.04 12.06
CA PRO A 26 -10.86 10.97 12.56
C PRO A 26 -11.30 9.57 12.99
N PHE A 27 -10.49 8.54 12.74
CA PHE A 27 -10.84 7.15 13.03
C PHE A 27 -10.14 6.67 14.30
N ASP A 28 -10.88 6.01 15.17
CA ASP A 28 -10.28 5.28 16.31
C ASP A 28 -9.71 3.93 15.84
N ILE A 29 -8.42 3.94 15.50
CA ILE A 29 -7.69 2.76 15.01
C ILE A 29 -7.10 2.00 16.20
N GLN A 30 -7.53 0.74 16.35
CA GLN A 30 -7.01 -0.16 17.37
C GLN A 30 -5.60 -0.66 17.06
N PHE A 31 -5.37 -1.13 15.82
CA PHE A 31 -4.09 -1.70 15.40
C PHE A 31 -3.71 -1.28 13.98
N TYR A 32 -2.42 -1.08 13.76
CA TYR A 32 -1.80 -0.90 12.45
C TYR A 32 -1.07 -2.17 12.06
N CYS A 33 -1.48 -2.79 10.96
CA CYS A 33 -0.78 -3.95 10.40
C CYS A 33 0.06 -3.49 9.20
N THR A 34 1.38 -3.55 9.31
CA THR A 34 2.29 -3.14 8.22
C THR A 34 3.39 -4.15 8.01
N ASP A 35 4.06 -4.05 6.87
CA ASP A 35 5.38 -4.67 6.71
C ASP A 35 6.43 -3.92 7.56
N ASN A 36 7.63 -4.48 7.67
CA ASN A 36 8.73 -3.91 8.46
C ASN A 36 9.48 -2.80 7.69
N TYR A 37 8.74 -1.89 7.04
CA TYR A 37 9.35 -0.81 6.29
C TYR A 37 9.65 0.39 7.18
N ALA A 38 10.85 0.96 7.04
CA ALA A 38 11.44 1.92 7.98
C ALA A 38 10.58 3.17 8.27
N VAL A 39 9.70 3.58 7.36
CA VAL A 39 8.85 4.78 7.57
C VAL A 39 7.76 4.59 8.62
N TYR A 40 7.44 3.35 8.99
CA TYR A 40 6.40 3.04 9.97
C TYR A 40 6.89 3.10 11.42
N ASP A 41 8.18 3.38 11.65
CA ASP A 41 8.77 3.62 12.98
C ASP A 41 8.10 4.75 13.78
N CYS A 42 7.30 5.61 13.15
CA CYS A 42 6.52 6.65 13.83
C CYS A 42 5.13 6.21 14.29
N LEU A 43 4.73 4.97 14.03
CA LEU A 43 3.47 4.45 14.54
C LEU A 43 3.60 4.07 16.03
N PRO A 44 2.52 4.16 16.83
CA PRO A 44 2.56 3.75 18.23
C PRO A 44 2.89 2.26 18.35
N GLU A 45 4.00 1.93 19.02
CA GLU A 45 4.53 0.56 19.12
C GLU A 45 3.51 -0.42 19.70
N GLU A 46 2.77 0.00 20.73
CA GLU A 46 1.71 -0.80 21.37
C GLU A 46 0.57 -1.20 20.42
N LYS A 47 0.35 -0.41 19.37
CA LYS A 47 -0.70 -0.63 18.36
C LYS A 47 -0.14 -1.16 17.05
N HIS A 48 1.17 -1.38 16.94
CA HIS A 48 1.83 -1.67 15.66
C HIS A 48 2.19 -3.14 15.54
N LEU A 49 1.44 -3.85 14.70
CA LEU A 49 1.70 -5.23 14.33
C LEU A 49 2.57 -5.26 13.06
N THR A 50 3.85 -5.57 13.23
CA THR A 50 4.81 -5.67 12.13
C THR A 50 4.92 -7.10 11.62
N GLY A 51 4.72 -7.30 10.32
CA GLY A 51 4.93 -8.60 9.68
C GLY A 51 4.13 -8.78 8.40
N LYS A 52 3.92 -10.04 8.01
CA LYS A 52 3.10 -10.43 6.85
C LYS A 52 1.67 -10.85 7.23
N ALA A 53 1.41 -10.97 8.53
CA ALA A 53 0.07 -11.27 9.02
C ALA A 53 -0.85 -10.08 8.69
N LEU A 54 -2.07 -10.37 8.25
CA LEU A 54 -3.12 -9.37 8.02
C LEU A 54 -2.86 -8.35 6.87
N THR A 55 -1.71 -8.38 6.19
CA THR A 55 -1.39 -7.47 5.08
C THR A 55 -1.89 -7.95 3.71
N GLN A 56 -2.13 -9.25 3.54
CA GLN A 56 -2.48 -9.87 2.25
C GLN A 56 -3.64 -9.16 1.53
N ARG A 57 -4.65 -8.73 2.29
CA ARG A 57 -5.83 -8.06 1.73
C ARG A 57 -5.52 -6.68 1.18
N ILE A 58 -4.75 -5.86 1.90
CA ILE A 58 -4.40 -4.51 1.43
C ILE A 58 -3.40 -4.61 0.26
N GLU A 59 -2.49 -5.58 0.29
CA GLU A 59 -1.60 -5.87 -0.83
C GLU A 59 -2.36 -6.26 -2.10
N ARG A 60 -3.34 -7.18 -2.00
CA ARG A 60 -4.20 -7.55 -3.13
C ARG A 60 -5.02 -6.38 -3.65
N THR A 61 -5.49 -5.51 -2.76
CA THR A 61 -6.24 -4.30 -3.13
C THR A 61 -5.36 -3.33 -3.91
N ASN A 62 -4.15 -3.07 -3.43
CA ASN A 62 -3.17 -2.23 -4.10
C ASN A 62 -2.74 -2.81 -5.45
N LEU A 63 -2.57 -4.13 -5.54
CA LEU A 63 -2.30 -4.83 -6.80
C LEU A 63 -3.44 -4.62 -7.81
N THR A 64 -4.68 -4.86 -7.38
CA THR A 64 -5.87 -4.69 -8.22
C THR A 64 -5.99 -3.24 -8.73
N LEU A 65 -5.75 -2.25 -7.87
CA LEU A 65 -5.78 -0.83 -8.24
C LEU A 65 -4.76 -0.52 -9.34
N ARG A 66 -3.53 -1.00 -9.21
CA ARG A 66 -2.45 -0.79 -10.20
C ARG A 66 -2.69 -1.48 -11.54
N ILE A 67 -3.35 -2.65 -11.53
CA ILE A 67 -3.70 -3.37 -12.76
C ILE A 67 -4.82 -2.65 -13.52
N ARG A 68 -5.85 -2.19 -12.78
CA ARG A 68 -7.03 -1.57 -13.39
C ARG A 68 -6.77 -0.15 -13.89
N ILE A 69 -5.98 0.64 -13.17
CA ILE A 69 -5.65 2.01 -13.57
C ILE A 69 -4.31 2.02 -14.28
N LYS A 70 -4.33 2.14 -15.62
CA LYS A 70 -3.12 2.10 -16.45
C LYS A 70 -2.07 3.15 -16.09
N ARG A 71 -2.49 4.33 -15.60
CA ARG A 71 -1.59 5.39 -15.11
C ARG A 71 -0.79 5.00 -13.85
N LEU A 72 -1.22 3.96 -13.13
CA LEU A 72 -0.57 3.46 -11.91
C LEU A 72 0.14 2.12 -12.12
N ASN A 73 0.19 1.63 -13.36
CA ASN A 73 0.77 0.33 -13.66
C ASN A 73 2.27 0.33 -13.37
N ARG A 74 2.79 -0.79 -12.87
CA ARG A 74 4.24 -1.00 -12.73
C ARG A 74 4.70 -1.97 -13.82
N LYS A 75 5.89 -1.74 -14.36
CA LYS A 75 6.51 -2.61 -15.37
C LYS A 75 6.47 -4.10 -14.97
N THR A 76 6.62 -4.40 -13.68
CA THR A 76 6.70 -5.77 -13.15
C THR A 76 5.36 -6.48 -12.94
N ILE A 77 4.21 -5.83 -13.14
CA ILE A 77 2.90 -6.40 -12.77
C ILE A 77 2.16 -7.00 -13.97
N GLY A 78 2.29 -6.41 -15.16
CA GLY A 78 1.47 -6.76 -16.32
C GLY A 78 2.26 -6.99 -17.61
N TYR A 79 3.59 -7.08 -17.53
CA TYR A 79 4.45 -7.26 -18.69
C TYR A 79 5.49 -8.34 -18.41
N SER A 80 5.76 -9.16 -19.42
CA SER A 80 6.91 -10.07 -19.41
C SER A 80 8.20 -9.26 -19.32
N LYS A 81 9.29 -9.88 -18.85
CA LYS A 81 10.64 -9.32 -18.97
C LYS A 81 11.31 -9.71 -20.30
N SER A 82 10.74 -10.67 -21.02
CA SER A 82 11.27 -11.14 -22.30
C SER A 82 10.73 -10.28 -23.44
N GLU A 83 11.65 -9.72 -24.24
CA GLU A 83 11.29 -8.94 -25.43
C GLU A 83 10.53 -9.75 -26.47
N VAL A 84 10.78 -11.07 -26.56
CA VAL A 84 10.06 -11.99 -27.47
C VAL A 84 8.57 -12.08 -27.11
N MET A 85 8.24 -11.89 -25.83
CA MET A 85 6.88 -11.95 -25.31
C MET A 85 6.16 -10.59 -25.34
N HIS A 86 6.82 -9.54 -25.81
CA HIS A 86 6.17 -8.29 -26.15
C HIS A 86 5.70 -8.41 -27.61
N ASP A 87 4.37 -8.34 -27.82
CA ASP A 87 3.79 -8.42 -29.17
C ASP A 87 4.48 -7.40 -30.10
N LYS A 88 4.82 -7.85 -31.31
CA LYS A 88 5.39 -7.04 -32.40
C LYS A 88 4.40 -5.97 -32.87
#